data_AF-A0AAD7N891-F1
#
_entry.id   AF-A0AAD7N891-F1
#
_cell.length_a   1.000
_cell.length_b   1.000
_cell.length_c   1.000
_cell.angle_alpha   90.00
_cell.angle_beta   90.00
_cell.angle_gamma   90.00
#
_symmetry.space_group_name_H-M   'P 1'
#
loop_
_entity.id
_entity.type
_entity.pdbx_description
1 polymer ?
#
loop_
_entity_poly.entity_id
_entity_poly.type
_entity_poly.pdbx_seq_one_letter_code
_entity_poly.pdbx_strand_id
1 'polypeptide(L)'
;MLLAVVSTAAAILVYRFVRNLASVNFEPGMRPLFSPLGLFGAVIPTCSWNPGLKWVWEWRKTNFGNYQYDVVSMVPLIFEEPYFYTCSVDVLKQLLNNESKTRLVKPPWLTAPLLLWGDNIISANGQMWKRHRRCGRGRWPTCGNHILFRFPLHSSHSPLFYLHHMFVSK
;
A
#
# COMPACT_ATOMS: atom_id res chain seq x y z
N MET A 1 37.97 12.32 -4.33
CA MET A 1 36.95 11.49 -5.00
C MET A 1 35.83 11.06 -4.06
N LEU A 2 36.11 10.47 -2.89
CA LEU A 2 35.07 10.06 -1.92
C LEU A 2 34.12 11.19 -1.48
N LEU A 3 34.64 12.39 -1.16
CA LEU A 3 33.81 13.53 -0.77
C LEU A 3 32.83 13.97 -1.87
N ALA A 4 33.28 13.93 -3.14
CA ALA A 4 32.42 14.26 -4.28
C ALA A 4 31.27 13.24 -4.42
N VAL A 5 31.58 11.94 -4.31
CA VAL A 5 30.57 10.87 -4.34
C VAL A 5 29.56 11.04 -3.21
N VAL A 6 30.02 11.28 -1.97
CA VAL A 6 29.12 11.50 -0.82
C VAL A 6 28.25 12.73 -1.03
N SER A 7 28.81 13.85 -1.50
CA SER A 7 28.04 15.07 -1.75
C SER A 7 26.96 14.89 -2.81
N THR A 8 27.29 14.18 -3.90
CA THR A 8 26.33 13.90 -4.98
C THR A 8 25.23 12.95 -4.52
N ALA A 9 25.57 11.90 -3.77
CA ALA A 9 24.59 10.99 -3.19
C ALA A 9 23.63 11.72 -2.23
N ALA A 10 24.17 12.58 -1.36
CA ALA A 10 23.37 13.40 -0.46
C ALA A 10 22.42 14.34 -1.23
N ALA A 11 22.92 15.03 -2.26
CA ALA A 11 22.09 15.90 -3.11
C ALA A 11 20.95 15.14 -3.79
N ILE A 12 21.23 13.93 -4.30
CA ILE A 12 20.21 13.06 -4.92
C ILE A 12 19.15 12.64 -3.89
N LEU A 13 19.55 12.25 -2.67
CA LEU A 13 18.61 11.86 -1.61
C LEU A 13 17.72 13.03 -1.21
N VAL A 14 18.29 14.23 -1.00
CA VAL A 14 17.54 15.44 -0.67
C VAL A 14 16.56 15.80 -1.79
N TYR A 15 17.01 15.79 -3.05
CA TYR A 15 16.15 16.06 -4.19
C TYR A 15 14.96 15.09 -4.27
N ARG A 16 15.22 13.79 -4.08
CA ARG A 16 14.16 12.76 -4.08
C ARG A 16 13.19 12.98 -2.92
N PHE A 17 13.69 13.30 -1.74
CA PHE A 17 12.85 13.55 -0.58
C PHE A 17 11.93 14.76 -0.77
N VAL A 18 12.46 15.88 -1.27
CA VAL A 18 11.66 17.09 -1.58
C VAL A 18 10.63 16.80 -2.66
N ARG A 19 11.00 16.06 -3.71
CA ARG A 19 10.05 15.65 -4.75
C ARG A 19 8.94 14.76 -4.20
N ASN A 20 9.26 13.83 -3.31
CA ASN A 20 8.28 12.97 -2.66
C ASN A 20 7.34 13.77 -1.74
N LEU A 21 7.87 14.73 -0.97
CA LEU A 21 7.06 15.67 -0.18
C LEU A 21 6.10 16.49 -1.04
N ALA A 22 6.58 16.98 -2.19
CA ALA A 22 5.75 17.71 -3.14
C ALA A 22 4.62 16.83 -3.72
N SER A 23 4.88 15.54 -3.96
CA SER A 23 3.86 14.61 -4.48
C SER A 23 2.72 14.33 -3.51
N VAL A 24 2.95 14.52 -2.20
CA VAL A 24 1.91 14.42 -1.17
C VAL A 24 1.38 15.78 -0.74
N ASN A 25 1.58 16.85 -1.52
CA ASN A 25 1.14 18.22 -1.21
C ASN A 25 1.58 18.71 0.18
N PHE A 26 2.71 18.25 0.69
CA PHE A 26 3.20 18.59 2.04
C PHE A 26 2.24 18.24 3.19
N GLU A 27 1.33 17.29 2.98
CA GLU A 27 0.42 16.81 4.02
C GLU A 27 1.17 16.32 5.27
N PRO A 28 0.72 16.65 6.49
CA PRO A 28 1.40 16.23 7.70
C PRO A 28 1.41 14.70 7.84
N GLY A 29 2.49 14.18 8.41
CA GLY A 29 2.59 12.76 8.71
C GLY A 29 4.00 12.31 8.99
N MET A 30 4.18 10.99 9.07
CA MET A 30 5.45 10.40 9.46
C MET A 30 6.45 10.42 8.32
N ARG A 31 7.73 10.59 8.68
CA ARG A 31 8.87 10.67 7.77
C ARG A 31 9.94 9.65 8.16
N PRO A 32 9.64 8.35 8.05
CA PRO A 32 10.56 7.31 8.51
C PRO A 32 11.77 7.20 7.59
N LEU A 33 12.86 6.61 8.09
CA LEU A 33 14.01 6.30 7.25
C LEU A 33 13.65 5.26 6.18
N PHE A 34 12.99 4.18 6.60
CA PHE A 34 12.52 3.10 5.72
C PHE A 34 11.00 3.04 5.69
N SER A 35 10.45 2.62 4.56
CA SER A 35 9.04 2.32 4.44
C SER A 35 8.71 1.04 5.22
N PRO A 36 7.68 1.02 6.10
CA PRO A 36 7.27 -0.16 6.87
C PRO A 36 6.88 -1.36 5.99
N LEU A 37 6.43 -1.11 4.76
CA LEU A 37 6.07 -2.17 3.82
C LEU A 37 7.26 -2.63 2.95
N GLY A 38 8.35 -1.87 2.97
CA GLY A 38 9.59 -2.22 2.31
C GLY A 38 10.32 -3.36 3.01
N LEU A 39 11.23 -4.02 2.28
CA LEU A 39 12.02 -5.13 2.82
C LEU A 39 12.77 -4.73 4.10
N PHE A 40 13.40 -3.56 4.10
CA PHE A 40 14.17 -3.07 5.25
C PHE A 40 13.27 -2.66 6.42
N GLY A 41 12.13 -2.00 6.15
CA GLY A 41 11.17 -1.67 7.20
C GLY A 41 10.48 -2.91 7.79
N ALA A 42 10.38 -3.99 7.02
CA ALA A 42 9.84 -5.25 7.52
C ALA A 42 10.80 -6.02 8.44
N VAL A 43 12.12 -5.93 8.17
CA VAL A 43 13.16 -6.59 8.98
C VAL A 43 13.47 -5.83 10.26
N ILE A 44 13.49 -4.50 10.20
CA ILE A 44 13.81 -3.66 11.36
C ILE A 44 12.59 -3.63 12.31
N PRO A 45 12.79 -3.86 13.62
CA PRO A 45 11.69 -3.81 14.58
C PRO A 45 11.07 -2.41 14.65
N THR A 46 9.80 -2.34 15.07
CA THR A 46 9.13 -1.07 15.33
C THR A 46 9.83 -0.33 16.47
N CYS A 47 10.27 0.89 16.21
CA CYS A 47 10.93 1.77 17.18
C CYS A 47 10.38 3.19 17.03
N SER A 48 10.64 4.07 17.99
CA SER A 48 10.15 5.46 17.98
C SER A 48 10.50 6.25 16.70
N TRP A 49 11.62 5.92 16.05
CA TRP A 49 12.09 6.56 14.82
C TRP A 49 11.83 5.74 13.55
N ASN A 50 11.47 4.46 13.68
CA ASN A 50 11.23 3.57 12.54
C ASN A 50 9.92 2.77 12.73
N PRO A 51 8.86 3.07 11.96
CA PRO A 51 7.70 2.21 11.87
C PRO A 51 8.10 0.92 11.16
N GLY A 52 8.22 -0.17 11.93
CA GLY A 52 8.40 -1.51 11.37
C GLY A 52 7.07 -2.11 10.93
N LEU A 53 7.03 -3.32 10.37
CA LEU A 53 5.78 -3.91 9.85
C LEU A 53 4.62 -3.96 10.86
N LYS A 54 4.92 -4.09 12.16
CA LYS A 54 3.93 -4.15 13.25
C LYS A 54 3.40 -2.78 13.70
N TRP A 55 3.94 -1.68 13.17
CA TRP A 55 3.64 -0.32 13.63
C TRP A 55 2.14 0.02 13.58
N VAL A 56 1.42 -0.42 12.53
CA VAL A 56 -0.02 -0.19 12.39
C VAL A 56 -0.79 -0.75 13.60
N TRP A 57 -0.30 -1.85 14.16
CA TRP A 57 -0.95 -2.51 15.29
C TRP A 57 -0.52 -1.95 16.64
N GLU A 58 0.79 -1.80 16.84
CA GLU A 58 1.35 -1.32 18.11
C GLU A 58 0.92 0.12 18.39
N TRP A 59 0.87 0.97 17.35
CA TRP A 59 0.56 2.39 17.49
C TRP A 59 -0.88 2.73 17.06
N ARG A 60 -1.77 1.73 16.94
CA ARG A 60 -3.17 1.94 16.49
C ARG A 60 -3.93 3.00 17.30
N LYS A 61 -3.62 3.14 18.60
CA LYS A 61 -4.28 4.08 19.51
C LYS A 61 -3.66 5.49 19.46
N THR A 62 -2.39 5.59 19.12
CA THR A 62 -1.62 6.85 19.18
C THR A 62 -1.46 7.50 17.81
N ASN A 63 -1.37 6.71 16.73
CA ASN A 63 -1.10 7.19 15.37
C ASN A 63 -2.17 8.08 14.77
N PHE A 64 -3.43 7.90 15.15
CA PHE A 64 -4.53 8.72 14.64
C PHE A 64 -5.14 9.61 15.74
N GLY A 65 -4.85 9.30 17.01
CA GLY A 65 -5.32 10.12 18.14
C GLY A 65 -4.53 11.42 18.32
N ASN A 66 -3.25 11.41 17.96
CA ASN A 66 -2.38 12.59 18.10
C ASN A 66 -2.49 13.56 16.92
N TYR A 67 -2.90 13.07 15.75
CA TYR A 67 -3.06 13.89 14.55
C TYR A 67 -4.52 14.29 14.46
N GLN A 68 -4.83 15.58 14.32
CA GLN A 68 -6.20 16.07 14.09
C GLN A 68 -6.79 15.61 12.74
N TYR A 69 -6.08 14.75 12.01
CA TYR A 69 -6.33 14.38 10.63
C TYR A 69 -6.59 12.88 10.53
N ASP A 70 -7.65 12.52 9.80
CA ASP A 70 -8.00 11.12 9.53
C ASP A 70 -7.09 10.47 8.48
N VAL A 71 -6.28 11.27 7.79
CA VAL A 71 -5.34 10.85 6.75
C VAL A 71 -3.95 11.29 7.15
N VAL A 72 -3.02 10.35 7.14
CA VAL A 72 -1.61 10.57 7.50
C VAL A 72 -0.76 10.18 6.30
N SER A 73 0.10 11.10 5.85
CA SER A 73 1.06 10.79 4.79
C SER A 73 2.29 10.06 5.36
N MET A 74 2.75 9.03 4.67
CA MET A 74 4.01 8.36 4.97
C MET A 74 4.98 8.61 3.82
N VAL A 75 6.05 9.36 4.12
CA VAL A 75 7.08 9.70 3.12
C VAL A 75 8.42 9.15 3.62
N PRO A 76 8.88 8.00 3.11
CA PRO A 76 10.17 7.46 3.47
C PRO A 76 11.29 8.36 2.94
N LEU A 77 12.34 8.54 3.75
CA LEU A 77 13.54 9.28 3.36
C LEU A 77 14.36 8.50 2.33
N ILE A 78 14.44 7.18 2.53
CA ILE A 78 15.31 6.29 1.78
C ILE A 78 14.44 5.30 1.00
N PHE A 79 14.66 5.23 -0.31
CA PHE A 79 14.14 4.22 -1.24
C PHE A 79 12.69 3.80 -0.98
N GLU A 80 11.72 4.55 -1.53
CA GLU A 80 10.38 4.08 -1.93
C GLU A 80 9.52 5.28 -2.36
N GLU A 81 8.32 5.00 -2.86
CA GLU A 81 7.30 6.00 -3.16
C GLU A 81 6.50 6.35 -1.89
N PRO A 82 6.05 7.60 -1.74
CA PRO A 82 5.20 7.98 -0.62
C PRO A 82 3.77 7.43 -0.76
N TYR A 83 3.09 7.25 0.35
CA TYR A 83 1.72 6.73 0.36
C TYR A 83 0.91 7.26 1.55
N PHE A 84 -0.40 7.08 1.49
CA PHE A 84 -1.33 7.58 2.51
C PHE A 84 -1.88 6.45 3.36
N TYR A 85 -1.99 6.70 4.66
CA TYR A 85 -2.79 5.92 5.59
C TYR A 85 -4.03 6.71 5.95
N THR A 86 -5.16 6.03 6.05
CA THR A 86 -6.41 6.65 6.51
C THR A 86 -7.15 5.74 7.47
N CYS A 87 -7.63 6.33 8.56
CA CYS A 87 -8.52 5.68 9.53
C CYS A 87 -9.99 5.99 9.27
N SER A 88 -10.31 6.95 8.40
CA SER A 88 -11.69 7.30 8.08
C SER A 88 -12.33 6.25 7.18
N VAL A 89 -13.39 5.64 7.70
CA VAL A 89 -14.20 4.65 6.98
C VAL A 89 -14.90 5.29 5.77
N ASP A 90 -15.21 6.58 5.83
CA ASP A 90 -15.90 7.26 4.73
C ASP A 90 -14.95 7.55 3.58
N VAL A 91 -13.72 7.99 3.88
CA VAL A 91 -12.65 8.13 2.88
C VAL A 91 -12.37 6.77 2.23
N LEU A 92 -12.28 5.70 3.03
CA LEU A 92 -12.11 4.35 2.53
C LEU A 92 -13.25 3.94 1.59
N LYS A 93 -14.51 4.12 2.00
CA LYS A 93 -15.69 3.81 1.17
C LYS A 93 -15.64 4.59 -0.14
N GLN A 94 -15.29 5.86 -0.11
CA GLN A 94 -15.17 6.68 -1.32
C GLN A 94 -14.09 6.14 -2.26
N LEU A 95 -12.93 5.76 -1.73
CA LEU A 95 -11.83 5.20 -2.51
C LEU A 95 -12.18 3.83 -3.11
N LEU A 96 -12.81 2.95 -2.33
CA LEU A 96 -13.23 1.62 -2.78
C LEU A 96 -14.41 1.67 -3.75
N ASN A 97 -15.39 2.57 -3.54
CA ASN A 97 -16.55 2.68 -4.43
C ASN A 97 -16.16 3.29 -5.78
N ASN A 98 -15.13 4.13 -5.82
CA ASN A 98 -14.67 4.81 -7.03
C ASN A 98 -13.43 4.18 -7.66
N GLU A 99 -13.11 2.91 -7.38
CA GLU A 99 -11.91 2.21 -7.90
C GLU A 99 -11.73 2.38 -9.43
N SER A 100 -12.82 2.34 -10.21
CA SER A 100 -12.76 2.51 -11.66
C SER A 100 -12.40 3.94 -12.11
N LYS A 101 -12.69 4.95 -11.28
CA LYS A 101 -12.37 6.36 -11.56
C LYS A 101 -10.98 6.72 -11.03
N THR A 102 -10.65 6.23 -9.84
CA THR A 102 -9.37 6.51 -9.16
C THR A 102 -8.22 5.68 -9.70
N ARG A 103 -8.50 4.64 -10.50
CA ARG A 103 -7.50 3.71 -11.07
C ARG A 103 -6.55 3.15 -10.00
N LEU A 104 -7.10 2.91 -8.80
CA LEU A 104 -6.36 2.29 -7.71
C LEU A 104 -6.07 0.83 -8.09
N VAL A 105 -4.83 0.55 -8.45
CA VAL A 105 -4.36 -0.79 -8.75
C VAL A 105 -3.59 -1.30 -7.52
N LYS A 106 -3.78 -2.56 -7.16
CA LYS A 106 -3.00 -3.18 -6.08
C LYS A 106 -1.56 -3.37 -6.57
N PRO A 107 -0.54 -3.01 -5.76
CA PRO A 107 0.85 -3.16 -6.17
C PRO A 107 1.18 -4.60 -6.55
N PRO A 108 1.94 -4.80 -7.63
CA PRO A 108 2.39 -6.14 -8.00
C PRO A 108 3.24 -6.77 -6.90
N TRP A 109 4.02 -6.00 -6.14
CA TRP A 109 4.87 -6.54 -5.07
C TRP A 109 4.07 -7.00 -3.83
N LEU A 110 2.91 -6.40 -3.54
CA LEU A 110 2.00 -6.93 -2.50
C LEU A 110 1.18 -8.12 -3.00
N THR A 111 0.84 -8.15 -4.29
CA THR A 111 0.03 -9.23 -4.86
C THR A 111 0.85 -10.44 -5.28
N ALA A 112 2.13 -10.28 -5.63
CA ALA A 112 2.97 -11.36 -6.16
C ALA A 112 3.10 -12.55 -5.19
N PRO A 113 3.32 -12.37 -3.88
CA PRO A 113 3.31 -13.49 -2.94
C PRO A 113 1.94 -14.19 -2.88
N LEU A 114 0.85 -13.44 -3.04
CA LEU A 114 -0.51 -13.97 -3.02
C LEU A 114 -0.87 -14.77 -4.28
N LEU A 115 -0.22 -14.47 -5.41
CA LEU A 115 -0.38 -15.20 -6.66
C LEU A 115 0.21 -16.62 -6.60
N LEU A 116 1.03 -16.94 -5.59
CA LEU A 116 1.49 -18.31 -5.34
C LEU A 116 0.31 -19.29 -5.16
N TRP A 117 -0.81 -18.80 -4.60
CA TRP A 117 -2.05 -19.55 -4.44
C TRP A 117 -3.06 -19.31 -5.57
N GLY A 118 -2.62 -18.73 -6.68
CA GLY A 118 -3.46 -18.35 -7.82
C GLY A 118 -4.22 -17.03 -7.62
N ASP A 119 -5.06 -16.69 -8.60
CA ASP A 119 -5.89 -15.50 -8.57
C ASP A 119 -6.97 -15.62 -7.49
N ASN A 120 -6.85 -14.81 -6.44
CA ASN A 120 -7.79 -14.78 -5.32
C ASN A 120 -8.46 -13.41 -5.20
N ILE A 121 -9.40 -13.24 -4.26
CA ILE A 121 -10.11 -11.95 -4.07
C ILE A 121 -9.12 -10.83 -3.67
N ILE A 122 -8.03 -11.18 -3.00
CA ILE A 122 -7.04 -10.21 -2.51
C ILE A 122 -6.10 -9.80 -3.64
N SER A 123 -5.68 -10.69 -4.53
CA SER A 123 -4.80 -10.40 -5.67
C SER A 123 -5.53 -9.89 -6.92
N ALA A 124 -6.79 -10.29 -7.15
CA ALA A 124 -7.54 -9.88 -8.34
C ALA A 124 -7.89 -8.38 -8.33
N ASN A 125 -7.87 -7.77 -9.52
CA ASN A 125 -8.24 -6.36 -9.76
C ASN A 125 -9.45 -6.26 -10.72
N GLY A 126 -10.19 -5.15 -10.65
CA GLY A 126 -11.20 -4.77 -11.64
C GLY A 126 -12.33 -5.80 -11.84
N GLN A 127 -12.56 -6.23 -13.10
CA GLN A 127 -13.65 -7.15 -13.44
C GLN A 127 -13.45 -8.56 -12.86
N MET A 128 -12.20 -9.02 -12.74
CA MET A 128 -11.89 -10.32 -12.14
C MET A 128 -12.28 -10.34 -10.66
N TRP A 129 -11.96 -9.26 -9.93
CA TRP A 129 -12.39 -9.09 -8.54
C TRP A 129 -13.91 -9.07 -8.39
N LYS A 130 -14.63 -8.36 -9.28
CA LYS A 130 -16.10 -8.35 -9.29
C LYS A 130 -16.67 -9.75 -9.53
N ARG A 131 -16.05 -10.55 -10.40
CA ARG A 131 -16.44 -11.95 -10.65
C ARG A 131 -16.24 -12.79 -9.39
N HIS A 132 -15.07 -12.75 -8.77
CA HIS A 132 -14.78 -13.50 -7.54
C HIS A 132 -15.75 -13.15 -6.39
N ARG A 133 -16.12 -11.87 -6.21
CA ARG A 133 -17.10 -11.46 -5.19
C ARG A 133 -18.54 -11.88 -5.49
N ARG A 134 -18.93 -12.01 -6.77
CA ARG A 134 -20.27 -12.52 -7.13
C ARG A 134 -20.37 -14.02 -6.87
N CYS A 135 -19.32 -14.78 -7.23
CA CYS A 135 -19.25 -16.22 -6.96
C CYS A 135 -19.34 -16.53 -5.47
N GLY A 136 -18.69 -15.75 -4.61
CA GLY A 136 -18.79 -15.94 -3.15
C GLY A 136 -20.13 -15.55 -2.51
N ARG A 137 -20.97 -14.74 -3.19
CA ARG A 137 -22.29 -14.30 -2.68
C ARG A 137 -23.46 -15.16 -3.18
N GLY A 138 -23.30 -15.79 -4.34
CA GLY A 138 -24.26 -16.76 -4.84
C GLY A 138 -23.94 -18.13 -4.27
N ARG A 139 -24.57 -18.48 -3.13
CA ARG A 139 -24.90 -19.86 -2.72
C ARG A 139 -23.90 -20.92 -3.19
N TRP A 140 -23.03 -21.44 -2.29
CA TRP A 140 -22.30 -22.69 -2.52
C TRP A 140 -23.25 -23.75 -3.12
N PRO A 141 -23.16 -24.05 -4.42
CA PRO A 141 -23.92 -25.14 -4.98
C PRO A 141 -23.04 -26.38 -4.77
N THR A 142 -23.57 -27.37 -4.07
CA THR A 142 -23.15 -28.75 -4.27
C THR A 142 -23.29 -29.08 -5.76
N CYS A 143 -22.22 -28.94 -6.55
CA CYS A 143 -22.12 -29.55 -7.87
C CYS A 143 -20.68 -29.46 -8.44
N GLY A 144 -20.07 -30.64 -8.60
CA GLY A 144 -19.21 -30.93 -9.74
C GLY A 144 -17.73 -30.58 -9.60
N ASN A 145 -16.95 -31.58 -9.18
CA ASN A 145 -15.52 -31.67 -9.45
C ASN A 145 -15.23 -31.50 -10.94
N HIS A 146 -14.98 -30.29 -11.44
CA HIS A 146 -14.15 -30.05 -12.62
C HIS A 146 -13.62 -28.61 -12.55
N ILE A 147 -12.56 -28.45 -11.76
CA ILE A 147 -11.69 -27.28 -11.83
C ILE A 147 -10.84 -27.43 -13.08
N LEU A 148 -11.20 -26.72 -14.16
CA LEU A 148 -10.36 -26.58 -15.34
C LEU A 148 -9.99 -25.09 -15.49
N PHE A 149 -8.89 -24.69 -14.84
CA PHE A 149 -8.33 -23.35 -14.97
C PHE A 149 -7.60 -23.23 -16.31
N ARG A 150 -8.07 -22.34 -17.19
CA ARG A 150 -7.34 -21.92 -18.40
C ARG A 150 -7.01 -20.43 -18.27
N PHE A 151 -5.73 -20.12 -18.21
CA PHE A 151 -5.17 -18.76 -18.17
C PHE A 151 -4.87 -18.22 -19.58
N PRO A 152 -4.98 -16.91 -19.80
CA PRO A 152 -4.12 -16.22 -20.76
C PRO A 152 -3.23 -15.16 -20.08
N LEU A 153 -1.97 -15.13 -20.52
CA LEU A 153 -0.93 -14.14 -20.25
C LEU A 153 -1.25 -12.77 -20.90
N HIS A 154 -0.81 -11.68 -20.27
CA HIS A 154 0.17 -10.70 -20.81
C HIS A 154 -0.08 -9.22 -20.39
N SER A 155 0.98 -8.60 -19.81
CA SER A 155 1.47 -7.19 -19.90
C SER A 155 0.51 -6.01 -19.55
N SER A 156 0.92 -4.79 -19.15
CA SER A 156 2.18 -4.11 -18.82
C SER A 156 1.83 -2.63 -18.44
N HIS A 157 2.64 -2.03 -17.55
CA HIS A 157 2.88 -0.61 -17.23
C HIS A 157 1.75 0.40 -16.93
N SER A 158 1.77 1.01 -15.72
CA SER A 158 1.44 2.43 -15.39
C SER A 158 1.58 2.74 -13.88
N PRO A 159 1.77 4.01 -13.44
CA PRO A 159 2.29 4.37 -12.11
C PRO A 159 1.21 4.32 -11.03
N LEU A 160 1.61 3.95 -9.80
CA LEU A 160 0.74 3.50 -8.73
C LEU A 160 0.70 4.48 -7.56
N PHE A 161 -0.50 4.89 -7.15
CA PHE A 161 -0.75 5.49 -5.84
C PHE A 161 -1.24 4.40 -4.88
N TYR A 162 -0.57 4.26 -3.74
CA TYR A 162 -0.80 3.18 -2.77
C TYR A 162 -1.62 3.62 -1.56
N LEU A 163 -2.55 2.76 -1.15
CA LEU A 163 -3.39 2.94 0.04
C LEU A 163 -3.50 1.63 0.81
N HIS A 164 -3.13 1.63 2.09
CA HIS A 164 -3.20 0.46 2.97
C HIS A 164 -4.15 0.76 4.15
N HIS A 165 -5.10 -0.13 4.42
CA HIS A 165 -6.15 0.08 5.45
C HIS A 165 -6.18 -1.02 6.50
N MET A 166 -6.35 -0.61 7.76
CA MET A 166 -6.85 -1.44 8.86
C MET A 166 -8.04 -0.71 9.52
N PHE A 167 -9.13 -1.44 9.78
CA PHE A 167 -10.28 -0.91 10.53
C PHE A 167 -9.96 -0.87 12.03
N VAL A 168 -10.15 0.28 12.65
CA VAL A 168 -10.16 0.44 14.12
C VAL A 168 -11.59 0.83 14.51
N SER A 169 -12.29 -0.06 15.24
CA SER A 169 -13.48 0.35 15.97
C SER A 169 -13.03 1.24 17.11
N LYS A 170 -13.62 2.44 17.21
CA LYS A 170 -13.56 3.26 18.43
C LYS A 170 -14.14 2.47 19.60
#